data_AF-A0A1B6L8C6-F1
#
_entry.id   AF-A0A1B6L8C6-F1
#
_cell.length_a   1.000
_cell.length_b   1.000
_cell.length_c   1.000
_cell.angle_alpha   90.00
_cell.angle_beta   90.00
_cell.angle_gamma   90.00
#
_symmetry.space_group_name_H-M   'P 1'
#
loop_
_entity.id
_entity.type
_entity.pdbx_description
1 polymer ?
#
loop_
_entity_poly.entity_id
_entity_poly.type
_entity_poly.pdbx_seq_one_letter_code
_entity_poly.pdbx_strand_id
1 'polypeptide(L)'
;GIYGVGKAAACPPALAVLSHTPSGATQTIAWVGKGIVYDTGGLSIKSKTAMPGMKQDCGGAAGILGAFYATVKTGFSQNLHAVFCLAENAVGPNSTRPDDVHTLYSGRTVEINNTDAEGRLVLSDGVVYASRDLKADLILDMATLTGAQAISTGKYHAAVLTNSAEWEKNVVTAGQISGDLAFPIVYCPELHFSEFTSAIADMKNSVADRHNAQSSCAGLFIAAHLDFDFPGVWIHVDMASPVHVGERATGYGVALLTALFGGLSSDKYLQYVGQNVALNISSLS
;
A
#
# COMPACT_ATOMS: atom_id res chain seq x y z
N GLY A 1 -2.78 13.06 6.59
CA GLY A 1 -1.53 12.31 6.35
C GLY A 1 -0.67 12.94 5.28
N ILE A 2 -1.08 12.83 4.01
CA ILE A 2 -0.31 13.17 2.80
C ILE A 2 0.23 14.61 2.79
N TYR A 3 -0.60 15.57 3.19
CA TYR A 3 -0.17 16.97 3.30
C TYR A 3 0.95 17.15 4.33
N GLY A 4 0.80 16.54 5.51
CA GLY A 4 1.80 16.61 6.56
C GLY A 4 3.15 16.05 6.12
N VAL A 5 3.16 14.95 5.38
CA VAL A 5 4.39 14.36 4.83
C VAL A 5 5.04 15.29 3.79
N GLY A 6 4.28 15.76 2.81
CA GLY A 6 4.84 16.48 1.66
C GLY A 6 5.02 17.99 1.81
N LYS A 7 4.48 18.64 2.84
CA LYS A 7 4.46 20.12 2.97
C LYS A 7 5.83 20.81 3.01
N ALA A 8 6.91 20.07 3.25
CA ALA A 8 8.28 20.61 3.28
C ALA A 8 8.97 20.62 1.92
N ALA A 9 8.45 19.86 0.95
CA ALA A 9 9.05 19.74 -0.37
C ALA A 9 8.80 20.98 -1.23
N ALA A 10 9.65 21.16 -2.25
CA ALA A 10 9.47 22.23 -3.22
C ALA A 10 8.25 21.99 -4.13
N CYS A 11 8.00 20.74 -4.48
CA CYS A 11 6.80 20.31 -5.19
C CYS A 11 5.73 19.88 -4.18
N PRO A 12 4.50 20.43 -4.25
CA PRO A 12 3.46 20.10 -3.27
C PRO A 12 2.99 18.64 -3.39
N PRO A 13 2.53 18.02 -2.28
CA PRO A 13 1.93 16.70 -2.33
C PRO A 13 0.60 16.71 -3.10
N ALA A 14 0.23 15.56 -3.66
CA ALA A 14 -1.01 15.38 -4.40
C ALA A 14 -1.61 13.99 -4.18
N LEU A 15 -2.93 13.92 -4.08
CA LEU A 15 -3.68 12.69 -4.24
C LEU A 15 -4.22 12.66 -5.67
N ALA A 16 -3.69 11.80 -6.53
CA ALA A 16 -4.13 11.67 -7.91
C ALA A 16 -4.95 10.38 -8.09
N VAL A 17 -6.02 10.44 -8.88
CA VAL A 17 -6.93 9.29 -9.09
C VAL A 17 -7.17 9.09 -10.58
N LEU A 18 -6.97 7.86 -11.04
CA LEU A 18 -7.41 7.40 -12.36
C LEU A 18 -8.56 6.43 -12.18
N SER A 19 -9.59 6.54 -13.03
CA SER A 19 -10.82 5.76 -12.90
C SER A 19 -11.19 5.12 -14.24
N HIS A 20 -11.48 3.82 -14.19
CA HIS A 20 -12.09 3.04 -15.25
C HIS A 20 -13.46 2.56 -14.76
N THR A 21 -14.53 3.00 -15.42
CA THR A 21 -15.92 2.75 -14.99
C THR A 21 -16.74 2.22 -16.16
N PRO A 22 -16.62 0.92 -16.49
CA PRO A 22 -17.35 0.32 -17.59
C PRO A 22 -18.83 0.19 -17.26
N SER A 23 -19.69 0.21 -18.28
CA SER A 23 -21.13 -0.02 -18.09
C SER A 23 -21.38 -1.45 -17.60
N GLY A 24 -22.24 -1.61 -16.59
CA GLY A 24 -22.59 -2.92 -16.04
C GLY A 24 -21.63 -3.46 -14.97
N ALA A 25 -20.62 -2.69 -14.56
CA ALA A 25 -19.83 -3.01 -13.38
C ALA A 25 -20.72 -3.12 -12.14
N THR A 26 -20.54 -4.19 -11.37
CA THR A 26 -21.28 -4.43 -10.12
C THR A 26 -20.40 -4.27 -8.89
N GLN A 27 -19.09 -4.10 -9.08
CA GLN A 27 -18.11 -3.96 -8.02
C GLN A 27 -17.14 -2.84 -8.28
N THR A 28 -16.57 -2.34 -7.19
CA THR A 28 -15.60 -1.26 -7.17
C THR A 28 -14.32 -1.70 -6.49
N ILE A 29 -13.24 -1.74 -7.26
CA ILE A 29 -11.90 -2.10 -6.81
C ILE A 29 -11.03 -0.84 -6.81
N ALA A 30 -10.26 -0.65 -5.75
CA ALA A 30 -9.27 0.43 -5.66
C ALA A 30 -7.88 -0.13 -5.40
N TRP A 31 -6.91 0.35 -6.19
CA TRP A 31 -5.48 0.13 -5.99
C TRP A 31 -4.84 1.42 -5.48
N VAL A 32 -4.25 1.40 -4.30
CA VAL A 32 -3.68 2.57 -3.62
C VAL A 32 -2.16 2.45 -3.55
N GLY A 33 -1.44 3.38 -4.17
CA GLY A 33 0.02 3.31 -4.28
C GLY A 33 0.75 4.32 -3.43
N LYS A 34 1.75 3.87 -2.66
CA LYS A 34 2.75 4.75 -2.03
C LYS A 34 3.56 5.43 -3.14
N GLY A 35 3.44 6.75 -3.23
CA GLY A 35 4.07 7.58 -4.24
C GLY A 35 5.08 8.56 -3.65
N ILE A 36 5.95 8.10 -2.74
CA ILE A 36 7.01 8.95 -2.19
C ILE A 36 8.11 9.10 -3.24
N VAL A 37 8.17 10.23 -3.93
CA VAL A 37 9.08 10.42 -5.08
C VAL A 37 10.55 10.46 -4.65
N TYR A 38 10.80 10.87 -3.41
CA TYR A 38 12.09 10.72 -2.73
C TYR A 38 11.88 10.74 -1.22
N ASP A 39 12.59 9.87 -0.51
CA ASP A 39 12.51 9.75 0.95
C ASP A 39 13.84 10.06 1.62
N THR A 40 13.93 11.26 2.20
CA THR A 40 15.08 11.66 3.03
C THR A 40 14.98 11.10 4.45
N GLY A 41 13.81 10.60 4.84
CA GLY A 41 13.38 10.32 6.20
C GLY A 41 12.82 11.52 6.96
N GLY A 42 12.82 12.71 6.37
CA GLY A 42 12.40 13.94 7.05
C GLY A 42 13.34 14.28 8.20
N LEU A 43 12.81 14.81 9.31
CA LEU A 43 13.65 15.16 10.48
C LEU A 43 14.24 13.94 11.19
N SER A 44 13.61 12.77 11.07
CA SER A 44 14.18 11.45 11.35
C SER A 44 15.10 11.01 10.19
N ILE A 45 16.09 11.85 9.86
CA ILE A 45 16.87 11.76 8.63
C ILE A 45 17.56 10.40 8.47
N LYS A 46 17.46 9.84 7.26
CA LYS A 46 18.20 8.62 6.90
C LYS A 46 19.70 8.86 6.95
N SER A 47 20.44 7.81 7.30
CA SER A 47 21.90 7.86 7.30
C SER A 47 22.46 7.98 5.88
N LYS A 48 23.74 8.37 5.79
CA LYS A 48 24.49 8.50 4.52
C LYS A 48 24.38 7.28 3.60
N THR A 49 24.26 6.08 4.17
CA THR A 49 24.21 4.82 3.41
C THR A 49 22.79 4.27 3.21
N ALA A 50 21.81 4.76 3.97
CA ALA A 50 20.42 4.31 3.86
C ALA A 50 19.58 5.18 2.90
N MET A 51 19.99 6.43 2.66
CA MET A 51 19.28 7.35 1.76
C MET A 51 19.49 7.06 0.26
N PRO A 52 20.69 6.65 -0.22
CA PRO A 52 20.86 6.23 -1.61
C PRO A 52 19.90 5.09 -1.97
N GLY A 53 19.21 5.22 -3.10
CA GLY A 53 18.17 4.27 -3.54
C GLY A 53 16.75 4.72 -3.26
N MET A 54 16.51 5.72 -2.39
CA MET A 54 15.17 6.19 -2.02
C MET A 54 14.39 6.90 -3.13
N LYS A 55 14.98 7.10 -4.32
CA LYS A 55 14.22 7.39 -5.55
C LYS A 55 13.26 6.26 -5.94
N GLN A 56 13.43 5.08 -5.37
CA GLN A 56 12.59 3.91 -5.57
C GLN A 56 11.36 3.91 -4.67
N ASP A 57 11.21 4.89 -3.78
CA ASP A 57 10.18 4.87 -2.74
C ASP A 57 8.76 5.23 -3.25
N CYS A 58 8.65 5.43 -4.57
CA CYS A 58 7.42 5.50 -5.33
C CYS A 58 7.11 4.19 -6.07
N GLY A 59 7.80 3.09 -5.74
CA GLY A 59 7.68 1.81 -6.44
C GLY A 59 6.27 1.21 -6.40
N GLY A 60 5.56 1.37 -5.29
CA GLY A 60 4.16 0.94 -5.16
C GLY A 60 3.23 1.69 -6.12
N ALA A 61 3.31 3.02 -6.16
CA ALA A 61 2.59 3.84 -7.12
C ALA A 61 2.96 3.52 -8.58
N ALA A 62 4.24 3.29 -8.88
CA ALA A 62 4.69 2.94 -10.23
C ALA A 62 4.16 1.56 -10.68
N GLY A 63 4.20 0.56 -9.80
CA GLY A 63 3.64 -0.78 -10.05
C GLY A 63 2.14 -0.71 -10.34
N ILE A 64 1.39 0.03 -9.52
CA ILE A 64 -0.05 0.25 -9.73
C ILE A 64 -0.33 1.00 -11.03
N LEU A 65 0.46 2.02 -11.38
CA LEU A 65 0.27 2.75 -12.64
C LEU A 65 0.43 1.83 -13.86
N GLY A 66 1.49 0.99 -13.86
CA GLY A 66 1.73 0.02 -14.92
C GLY A 66 0.64 -1.06 -14.98
N ALA A 67 0.24 -1.59 -13.83
CA ALA A 67 -0.85 -2.56 -13.72
C ALA A 67 -2.17 -2.00 -14.21
N PHE A 68 -2.53 -0.78 -13.79
CA PHE A 68 -3.78 -0.12 -14.15
C PHE A 68 -3.86 0.06 -15.67
N TYR A 69 -2.77 0.55 -16.28
CA TYR A 69 -2.68 0.67 -17.73
C TYR A 69 -2.90 -0.68 -18.43
N ALA A 70 -2.20 -1.74 -18.00
CA ALA A 70 -2.31 -3.07 -18.61
C ALA A 70 -3.72 -3.65 -18.45
N THR A 71 -4.29 -3.58 -17.25
CA THR A 71 -5.62 -4.13 -16.92
C THR A 71 -6.74 -3.41 -17.66
N VAL A 72 -6.69 -2.07 -17.75
CA VAL A 72 -7.69 -1.32 -18.54
C VAL A 72 -7.58 -1.66 -20.02
N LYS A 73 -6.35 -1.80 -20.56
CA LYS A 73 -6.13 -2.16 -21.97
C LYS A 73 -6.60 -3.56 -22.34
N THR A 74 -6.69 -4.49 -21.38
CA THR A 74 -7.20 -5.86 -21.59
C THR A 74 -8.71 -5.98 -21.35
N GLY A 75 -9.42 -4.86 -21.23
CA GLY A 75 -10.89 -4.83 -21.17
C GLY A 75 -11.43 -5.30 -19.82
N PHE A 76 -10.96 -4.69 -18.74
CA PHE A 76 -11.46 -4.94 -17.39
C PHE A 76 -12.96 -4.65 -17.25
N SER A 77 -13.70 -5.55 -16.59
CA SER A 77 -15.16 -5.54 -16.55
C SER A 77 -15.79 -4.89 -15.31
N GLN A 78 -15.00 -4.55 -14.28
CA GLN A 78 -15.48 -3.90 -13.06
C GLN A 78 -15.00 -2.44 -12.94
N ASN A 79 -15.54 -1.68 -11.99
CA ASN A 79 -14.98 -0.37 -11.69
C ASN A 79 -13.58 -0.56 -11.08
N LEU A 80 -12.61 0.16 -11.61
CA LEU A 80 -11.24 0.12 -11.14
C LEU A 80 -10.72 1.54 -10.95
N HIS A 81 -10.17 1.81 -9.77
CA HIS A 81 -9.53 3.07 -9.44
C HIS A 81 -8.07 2.85 -9.08
N ALA A 82 -7.18 3.67 -9.61
CA ALA A 82 -5.80 3.79 -9.14
C ALA A 82 -5.63 5.11 -8.40
N VAL A 83 -5.36 5.03 -7.09
CA VAL A 83 -5.15 6.17 -6.20
C VAL A 83 -3.66 6.29 -5.90
N PHE A 84 -3.07 7.43 -6.23
CA PHE A 84 -1.65 7.69 -6.06
C PHE A 84 -1.43 8.69 -4.94
N CYS A 85 -0.76 8.25 -3.88
CA CYS A 85 -0.42 9.06 -2.71
C CYS A 85 0.94 9.73 -2.94
N LEU A 86 0.97 10.83 -3.70
CA LEU A 86 2.19 11.49 -4.15
C LEU A 86 2.71 12.52 -3.14
N ALA A 87 3.95 12.36 -2.69
CA ALA A 87 4.65 13.34 -1.86
C ALA A 87 6.17 13.18 -2.00
N GLU A 88 6.93 14.16 -1.53
CA GLU A 88 8.36 14.02 -1.26
C GLU A 88 8.57 14.22 0.24
N ASN A 89 9.25 13.28 0.91
CA ASN A 89 9.53 13.38 2.34
C ASN A 89 10.81 14.19 2.53
N ALA A 90 10.66 15.51 2.57
CA ALA A 90 11.77 16.48 2.54
C ALA A 90 12.14 17.03 3.93
N VAL A 91 13.36 17.58 4.03
CA VAL A 91 13.85 18.33 5.19
C VAL A 91 13.81 19.82 4.92
N GLY A 92 13.10 20.56 5.76
CA GLY A 92 13.04 22.01 5.73
C GLY A 92 12.33 22.58 6.97
N PRO A 93 12.21 23.91 7.08
CA PRO A 93 11.56 24.57 8.23
C PRO A 93 10.11 24.12 8.45
N ASN A 94 9.44 23.70 7.37
CA ASN A 94 8.05 23.24 7.37
C ASN A 94 7.91 21.73 7.54
N SER A 95 9.00 20.98 7.75
CA SER A 95 8.92 19.52 7.96
C SER A 95 8.04 19.18 9.15
N THR A 96 7.30 18.08 9.00
CA THR A 96 6.69 17.39 10.14
C THR A 96 7.78 17.02 11.14
N ARG A 97 7.48 17.20 12.41
CA ARG A 97 8.38 16.91 13.53
C ARG A 97 7.94 15.64 14.25
N PRO A 98 8.87 14.86 14.82
CA PRO A 98 8.52 14.06 15.97
C PRO A 98 7.80 14.95 17.00
N ASP A 99 6.74 14.43 17.61
CA ASP A 99 5.78 15.08 18.51
C ASP A 99 4.67 15.91 17.84
N ASP A 100 4.73 16.17 16.52
CA ASP A 100 3.56 16.74 15.83
C ASP A 100 2.38 15.74 15.90
N VAL A 101 1.17 16.24 16.12
CA VAL A 101 -0.07 15.43 16.02
C VAL A 101 -0.81 15.80 14.75
N HIS A 102 -1.01 14.82 13.87
CA HIS A 102 -1.72 14.98 12.61
C HIS A 102 -3.14 14.44 12.71
N THR A 103 -4.12 15.19 12.25
CA THR A 103 -5.44 14.63 11.89
C THR A 103 -5.37 14.05 10.48
N LEU A 104 -5.58 12.75 10.35
CA LEU A 104 -5.63 12.06 9.06
C LEU A 104 -7.02 12.15 8.42
N TYR A 105 -7.14 11.75 7.15
CA TYR A 105 -8.38 11.86 6.39
C TYR A 105 -9.55 11.03 6.98
N SER A 106 -9.22 9.97 7.75
CA SER A 106 -10.20 9.22 8.54
C SER A 106 -10.81 10.01 9.70
N GLY A 107 -10.23 11.15 10.07
CA GLY A 107 -10.56 11.90 11.28
C GLY A 107 -9.76 11.47 12.52
N ARG A 108 -9.04 10.34 12.46
CA ARG A 108 -8.16 9.87 13.54
C ARG A 108 -6.93 10.77 13.68
N THR A 109 -6.48 10.96 14.91
CA THR A 109 -5.29 11.71 15.29
C THR A 109 -4.08 10.79 15.42
N VAL A 110 -2.93 11.20 14.88
CA VAL A 110 -1.68 10.43 14.88
C VAL A 110 -0.54 11.28 15.41
N GLU A 111 0.03 10.87 16.54
CA GLU A 111 1.27 11.41 17.09
C GLU A 111 2.45 10.88 16.27
N ILE A 112 3.20 11.77 15.65
CA ILE A 112 4.34 11.38 14.83
C ILE A 112 5.52 11.14 15.76
N ASN A 113 5.99 9.90 15.89
CA ASN A 113 7.22 9.57 16.64
C ASN A 113 8.39 9.21 15.71
N ASN A 114 8.15 9.07 14.41
CA ASN A 114 9.19 8.85 13.41
C ASN A 114 8.74 9.40 12.04
N THR A 115 9.44 10.41 11.51
CA THR A 115 9.07 11.00 10.21
C THR A 115 9.50 10.15 9.01
N ASP A 116 10.31 9.11 9.23
CA ASP A 116 10.71 8.07 8.27
C ASP A 116 9.72 6.89 8.23
N ALA A 117 8.58 7.03 8.92
CA ALA A 117 7.42 6.15 8.82
C ALA A 117 6.27 6.89 8.13
N GLU A 118 6.58 7.56 7.03
CA GLU A 118 5.71 8.44 6.25
C GLU A 118 4.77 7.70 5.30
N GLY A 119 5.24 6.60 4.70
CA GLY A 119 4.49 5.85 3.68
C GLY A 119 3.10 5.41 4.18
N ARG A 120 3.04 4.93 5.42
CA ARG A 120 1.77 4.53 6.05
C ARG A 120 0.84 5.70 6.32
N LEU A 121 1.36 6.91 6.56
CA LEU A 121 0.55 8.12 6.75
C LEU A 121 -0.11 8.55 5.44
N VAL A 122 0.62 8.46 4.32
CA VAL A 122 0.07 8.85 3.00
C VAL A 122 -0.90 7.79 2.49
N LEU A 123 -0.59 6.50 2.69
CA LEU A 123 -1.48 5.39 2.34
C LEU A 123 -2.78 5.41 3.14
N SER A 124 -2.71 5.74 4.43
CA SER A 124 -3.91 5.83 5.29
C SER A 124 -4.93 6.84 4.75
N ASP A 125 -4.48 8.01 4.26
CA ASP A 125 -5.40 8.95 3.60
C ASP A 125 -5.95 8.34 2.28
N GLY A 126 -5.10 7.66 1.51
CA GLY A 126 -5.48 7.04 0.23
C GLY A 126 -6.50 5.90 0.36
N VAL A 127 -6.32 4.99 1.31
CA VAL A 127 -7.26 3.88 1.54
C VAL A 127 -8.59 4.39 2.09
N VAL A 128 -8.58 5.40 2.95
CA VAL A 128 -9.82 6.03 3.44
C VAL A 128 -10.54 6.74 2.30
N TYR A 129 -9.82 7.42 1.41
CA TYR A 129 -10.43 8.00 0.21
C TYR A 129 -11.03 6.93 -0.69
N ALA A 130 -10.34 5.81 -0.91
CA ALA A 130 -10.87 4.68 -1.66
C ALA A 130 -12.15 4.10 -1.05
N SER A 131 -12.19 3.93 0.27
CA SER A 131 -13.39 3.43 0.97
C SER A 131 -14.53 4.47 0.96
N ARG A 132 -14.26 5.68 1.45
CA ARG A 132 -15.30 6.68 1.73
C ARG A 132 -15.81 7.39 0.49
N ASP A 133 -14.92 7.76 -0.42
CA ASP A 133 -15.24 8.62 -1.56
C ASP A 133 -15.46 7.79 -2.84
N LEU A 134 -14.69 6.72 -3.03
CA LEU A 134 -14.85 5.83 -4.19
C LEU A 134 -15.77 4.63 -3.92
N LYS A 135 -16.15 4.36 -2.67
CA LYS A 135 -17.03 3.24 -2.30
C LYS A 135 -16.46 1.89 -2.75
N ALA A 136 -15.15 1.71 -2.61
CA ALA A 136 -14.48 0.48 -3.01
C ALA A 136 -14.85 -0.68 -2.08
N ASP A 137 -15.26 -1.81 -2.68
CA ASP A 137 -15.55 -3.08 -2.02
C ASP A 137 -14.25 -3.85 -1.69
N LEU A 138 -13.24 -3.66 -2.54
CA LEU A 138 -11.90 -4.21 -2.38
C LEU A 138 -10.85 -3.11 -2.52
N ILE A 139 -9.99 -2.99 -1.52
CA ILE A 139 -8.89 -2.03 -1.47
C ILE A 139 -7.58 -2.82 -1.39
N LEU A 140 -6.74 -2.70 -2.40
CA LEU A 140 -5.37 -3.21 -2.37
C LEU A 140 -4.41 -2.04 -2.35
N ASP A 141 -3.53 -1.98 -1.37
CA ASP A 141 -2.45 -1.00 -1.33
C ASP A 141 -1.06 -1.62 -1.52
N MET A 142 -0.22 -0.95 -2.31
CA MET A 142 1.15 -1.39 -2.62
C MET A 142 2.16 -0.33 -2.21
N ALA A 143 3.22 -0.75 -1.53
CA ALA A 143 4.18 0.17 -0.97
C ALA A 143 5.58 -0.43 -0.83
N THR A 144 6.58 0.40 -1.08
CA THR A 144 7.94 0.18 -0.57
C THR A 144 7.97 0.67 0.88
N LEU A 145 7.42 -0.11 1.81
CA LEU A 145 7.02 0.45 3.10
C LEU A 145 8.06 0.27 4.20
N THR A 146 8.65 -0.91 4.33
CA THR A 146 9.54 -1.19 5.46
C THR A 146 10.83 -1.90 5.05
N GLY A 147 11.93 -1.55 5.72
CA GLY A 147 13.14 -2.40 5.67
C GLY A 147 12.92 -3.77 6.32
N ALA A 148 11.95 -3.89 7.23
CA ALA A 148 11.59 -5.13 7.90
C ALA A 148 11.02 -6.19 6.93
N GLN A 149 10.36 -5.77 5.84
CA GLN A 149 9.91 -6.68 4.78
C GLN A 149 11.05 -7.57 4.28
N ALA A 150 12.22 -6.99 4.02
CA ALA A 150 13.39 -7.71 3.54
C ALA A 150 13.84 -8.82 4.51
N ILE A 151 13.67 -8.58 5.81
CA ILE A 151 14.04 -9.51 6.88
C ILE A 151 12.97 -10.61 6.98
N SER A 152 11.69 -10.25 6.86
CA SER A 152 10.56 -11.17 6.98
C SER A 152 10.41 -12.12 5.80
N THR A 153 10.41 -11.60 4.57
CA THR A 153 10.08 -12.37 3.35
C THR A 153 11.19 -12.35 2.29
N GLY A 154 12.30 -11.69 2.56
CA GLY A 154 13.47 -11.67 1.67
C GLY A 154 13.33 -10.71 0.49
N LYS A 155 14.24 -10.87 -0.48
CA LYS A 155 14.40 -9.93 -1.61
C LYS A 155 13.41 -10.14 -2.74
N TYR A 156 12.84 -11.34 -2.86
CA TYR A 156 12.06 -11.74 -4.03
C TYR A 156 10.57 -11.89 -3.74
N HIS A 157 10.16 -12.01 -2.48
CA HIS A 157 8.75 -12.12 -2.10
C HIS A 157 8.31 -10.82 -1.43
N ALA A 158 7.27 -10.17 -1.97
CA ALA A 158 6.58 -9.13 -1.21
C ALA A 158 5.91 -9.74 0.02
N ALA A 159 5.82 -8.96 1.09
CA ALA A 159 5.06 -9.36 2.27
C ALA A 159 3.59 -8.95 2.07
N VAL A 160 2.67 -9.89 2.26
CA VAL A 160 1.23 -9.67 2.09
C VAL A 160 0.53 -9.78 3.43
N LEU A 161 -0.33 -8.81 3.72
CA LEU A 161 -1.14 -8.73 4.92
C LEU A 161 -2.58 -8.41 4.52
N THR A 162 -3.57 -9.17 5.00
CA THR A 162 -4.97 -8.94 4.62
C THR A 162 -5.94 -9.39 5.71
N ASN A 163 -7.13 -8.79 5.73
CA ASN A 163 -8.25 -9.21 6.57
C ASN A 163 -8.99 -10.45 6.02
N SER A 164 -8.54 -11.03 4.89
CA SER A 164 -9.21 -12.17 4.26
C SER A 164 -8.24 -13.30 3.91
N ALA A 165 -8.43 -14.46 4.55
CA ALA A 165 -7.63 -15.66 4.28
C ALA A 165 -7.77 -16.15 2.82
N GLU A 166 -8.92 -15.92 2.18
CA GLU A 166 -9.12 -16.24 0.76
C GLU A 166 -8.22 -15.37 -0.11
N TRP A 167 -8.24 -14.06 0.10
CA TRP A 167 -7.42 -13.13 -0.68
C TRP A 167 -5.93 -13.27 -0.41
N GLU A 168 -5.53 -13.65 0.81
CA GLU A 168 -4.15 -14.01 1.11
C GLU A 168 -3.64 -15.11 0.18
N LYS A 169 -4.40 -16.21 0.09
CA LYS A 169 -4.09 -17.33 -0.81
C LYS A 169 -4.05 -16.89 -2.27
N ASN A 170 -5.04 -16.10 -2.69
CA ASN A 170 -5.14 -15.64 -4.08
C ASN A 170 -3.93 -14.80 -4.49
N VAL A 171 -3.44 -13.90 -3.62
CA VAL A 171 -2.24 -13.10 -3.90
C VAL A 171 -1.00 -13.98 -4.01
N VAL A 172 -0.83 -14.96 -3.11
CA VAL A 172 0.30 -15.91 -3.18
C VAL A 172 0.28 -16.72 -4.47
N THR A 173 -0.89 -17.24 -4.85
CA THR A 173 -1.05 -17.98 -6.11
C THR A 173 -0.80 -17.09 -7.33
N ALA A 174 -1.32 -15.85 -7.35
CA ALA A 174 -1.05 -14.89 -8.41
C ALA A 174 0.44 -14.56 -8.51
N GLY A 175 1.15 -14.43 -7.39
CA GLY A 175 2.59 -14.23 -7.36
C GLY A 175 3.37 -15.40 -7.97
N GLN A 176 2.98 -16.63 -7.66
CA GLN A 176 3.59 -17.83 -8.25
C GLN A 176 3.37 -17.92 -9.77
N ILE A 177 2.18 -17.57 -10.26
CA ILE A 177 1.87 -17.62 -11.70
C ILE A 177 2.58 -16.50 -12.47
N SER A 178 2.61 -15.29 -11.91
CA SER A 178 3.18 -14.10 -12.58
C SER A 178 4.70 -14.01 -12.49
N GLY A 179 5.30 -14.62 -11.47
CA GLY A 179 6.71 -14.44 -11.12
C GLY A 179 6.98 -13.26 -10.16
N ASP A 180 5.99 -12.39 -9.93
CA ASP A 180 6.04 -11.37 -8.88
C ASP A 180 5.66 -12.00 -7.54
N LEU A 181 6.58 -12.77 -6.95
CA LEU A 181 6.32 -13.63 -5.80
C LEU A 181 5.85 -12.85 -4.57
N ALA A 182 5.01 -13.49 -3.75
CA ALA A 182 4.46 -12.93 -2.53
C ALA A 182 4.39 -13.99 -1.42
N PHE A 183 4.51 -13.57 -0.17
CA PHE A 183 4.43 -14.46 1.00
C PHE A 183 3.66 -13.79 2.14
N PRO A 184 2.76 -14.50 2.85
CA PRO A 184 1.94 -13.90 3.89
C PRO A 184 2.75 -13.57 5.15
N ILE A 185 2.39 -12.47 5.79
CA ILE A 185 2.85 -12.07 7.11
C ILE A 185 1.67 -12.02 8.08
N VAL A 186 1.95 -12.06 9.39
CA VAL A 186 0.92 -12.27 10.42
C VAL A 186 -0.11 -11.12 10.45
N TYR A 187 -1.39 -11.44 10.19
CA TYR A 187 -2.53 -10.58 10.48
C TYR A 187 -3.08 -10.90 11.87
N CYS A 188 -2.81 -10.03 12.85
CA CYS A 188 -3.27 -10.17 14.23
C CYS A 188 -3.39 -8.79 14.90
N PRO A 189 -4.41 -7.98 14.51
CA PRO A 189 -4.62 -6.64 15.05
C PRO A 189 -4.63 -6.60 16.59
N GLU A 190 -5.23 -7.59 17.23
CA GLU A 190 -5.43 -7.68 18.67
C GLU A 190 -4.13 -7.84 19.47
N LEU A 191 -3.06 -8.38 18.88
CA LEU A 191 -1.75 -8.51 19.53
C LEU A 191 -0.77 -7.42 19.12
N HIS A 192 -0.90 -6.89 17.90
CA HIS A 192 0.12 -6.03 17.32
C HIS A 192 -0.25 -4.54 17.34
N PHE A 193 -1.54 -4.17 17.39
CA PHE A 193 -1.93 -2.75 17.28
C PHE A 193 -1.60 -1.93 18.55
N SER A 194 -1.45 -2.59 19.70
CA SER A 194 -1.00 -1.95 20.95
C SER A 194 0.38 -1.29 20.83
N GLU A 195 1.21 -1.71 19.87
CA GLU A 195 2.50 -1.10 19.54
C GLU A 195 2.40 0.39 19.15
N PHE A 196 1.21 0.84 18.77
CA PHE A 196 0.95 2.23 18.37
C PHE A 196 0.30 3.07 19.47
N THR A 197 0.31 2.63 20.73
CA THR A 197 -0.31 3.40 21.82
C THR A 197 0.27 4.82 21.93
N SER A 198 -0.62 5.82 21.94
CA SER A 198 -0.31 7.22 22.25
C SER A 198 -1.03 7.65 23.53
N ALA A 199 -0.42 8.57 24.27
CA ALA A 199 -1.04 9.18 25.45
C ALA A 199 -1.90 10.41 25.10
N ILE A 200 -1.75 10.96 23.89
CA ILE A 200 -2.33 12.27 23.50
C ILE A 200 -3.06 12.26 22.15
N ALA A 201 -2.96 11.17 21.39
CA ALA A 201 -3.62 10.97 20.10
C ALA A 201 -4.22 9.56 20.04
N ASP A 202 -4.96 9.25 18.97
CA ASP A 202 -5.55 7.91 18.80
C ASP A 202 -4.47 6.84 18.61
N MET A 203 -3.33 7.19 18.01
CA MET A 203 -2.19 6.29 17.81
C MET A 203 -0.87 7.03 17.51
N LYS A 204 0.26 6.33 17.57
CA LYS A 204 1.57 6.74 17.03
C LYS A 204 1.78 6.18 15.63
N ASN A 205 2.68 6.77 14.83
CA ASN A 205 2.96 6.26 13.49
C ASN A 205 4.07 5.19 13.42
N SER A 206 4.85 4.99 14.49
CA SER A 206 5.88 3.96 14.55
C SER A 206 5.75 3.13 15.83
N VAL A 207 6.01 1.83 15.68
CA VAL A 207 5.91 0.84 16.75
C VAL A 207 6.85 1.16 17.92
N ALA A 208 6.45 0.79 19.14
CA ALA A 208 7.30 0.86 20.32
C ALA A 208 8.40 -0.20 20.27
N ASP A 209 8.07 -1.44 19.92
CA ASP A 209 9.02 -2.53 19.69
C ASP A 209 9.15 -2.86 18.19
N ARG A 210 10.34 -2.59 17.63
CA ARG A 210 10.66 -2.91 16.23
C ARG A 210 10.88 -4.42 15.99
N HIS A 211 10.98 -5.23 17.04
CA HIS A 211 11.15 -6.69 16.94
C HIS A 211 9.82 -7.45 16.98
N ASN A 212 8.69 -6.75 17.14
CA ASN A 212 7.36 -7.36 17.18
C ASN A 212 6.63 -7.20 15.83
N ALA A 213 6.96 -8.07 14.87
CA ALA A 213 6.29 -8.13 13.55
C ALA A 213 6.18 -6.76 12.84
N GLN A 214 7.27 -6.00 12.76
CA GLN A 214 7.27 -4.60 12.29
C GLN A 214 6.59 -4.37 10.93
N SER A 215 6.77 -5.27 9.96
CA SER A 215 6.11 -5.20 8.64
C SER A 215 4.59 -5.35 8.77
N SER A 216 4.12 -6.31 9.59
CA SER A 216 2.70 -6.49 9.88
C SER A 216 2.12 -5.26 10.56
N CYS A 217 2.81 -4.73 11.58
CA CYS A 217 2.39 -3.51 12.27
C CYS A 217 2.26 -2.33 11.31
N ALA A 218 3.18 -2.17 10.34
CA ALA A 218 3.12 -1.11 9.36
C ALA A 218 1.86 -1.17 8.48
N GLY A 219 1.47 -2.37 8.06
CA GLY A 219 0.19 -2.58 7.37
C GLY A 219 -1.00 -2.34 8.31
N LEU A 220 -0.98 -2.88 9.53
CA LEU A 220 -2.07 -2.70 10.51
C LEU A 220 -2.33 -1.23 10.86
N PHE A 221 -1.30 -0.39 10.85
CA PHE A 221 -1.49 1.06 10.96
C PHE A 221 -2.42 1.59 9.85
N ILE A 222 -2.20 1.17 8.60
CA ILE A 222 -3.04 1.57 7.45
C ILE A 222 -4.46 1.04 7.63
N ALA A 223 -4.62 -0.25 7.99
CA ALA A 223 -5.93 -0.85 8.24
C ALA A 223 -6.72 -0.14 9.35
N ALA A 224 -6.05 0.31 10.41
CA ALA A 224 -6.72 1.00 11.50
C ALA A 224 -7.42 2.30 11.08
N HIS A 225 -7.03 2.89 9.94
CA HIS A 225 -7.72 4.05 9.37
C HIS A 225 -8.98 3.66 8.57
N LEU A 226 -9.12 2.41 8.13
CA LEU A 226 -10.35 1.82 7.58
C LEU A 226 -11.28 1.23 8.65
N ASP A 227 -10.78 1.13 9.89
CA ASP A 227 -11.31 0.31 10.98
C ASP A 227 -11.12 -1.20 10.73
N PHE A 228 -10.81 -1.98 11.79
CA PHE A 228 -10.54 -3.42 11.66
C PHE A 228 -11.79 -4.25 11.37
N ASP A 229 -12.98 -3.65 11.48
CA ASP A 229 -14.27 -4.20 11.10
C ASP A 229 -14.75 -3.72 9.71
N PHE A 230 -13.85 -3.14 8.90
CA PHE A 230 -14.13 -2.79 7.50
C PHE A 230 -14.81 -3.97 6.78
N PRO A 231 -16.04 -3.77 6.24
CA PRO A 231 -16.83 -4.87 5.68
C PRO A 231 -16.31 -5.38 4.33
N GLY A 232 -15.45 -4.59 3.67
CA GLY A 232 -14.82 -4.98 2.41
C GLY A 232 -13.54 -5.78 2.62
N VAL A 233 -12.87 -6.06 1.51
CA VAL A 233 -11.56 -6.73 1.52
C VAL A 233 -10.46 -5.69 1.47
N TRP A 234 -9.49 -5.81 2.37
CA TRP A 234 -8.28 -5.00 2.38
C TRP A 234 -7.03 -5.87 2.25
N ILE A 235 -6.14 -5.52 1.33
CA ILE A 235 -4.89 -6.22 1.04
C ILE A 235 -3.76 -5.21 1.04
N HIS A 236 -2.78 -5.40 1.90
CA HIS A 236 -1.53 -4.64 1.91
C HIS A 236 -0.40 -5.48 1.31
N VAL A 237 0.39 -4.87 0.42
CA VAL A 237 1.56 -5.47 -0.23
C VAL A 237 2.79 -4.60 0.06
N ASP A 238 3.65 -5.06 0.97
CA ASP A 238 4.98 -4.46 1.17
C ASP A 238 5.99 -5.08 0.21
N MET A 239 6.46 -4.27 -0.73
CA MET A 239 7.35 -4.65 -1.83
C MET A 239 8.68 -3.88 -1.78
N ALA A 240 9.13 -3.46 -0.59
CA ALA A 240 10.35 -2.66 -0.41
C ALA A 240 11.61 -3.26 -1.09
N SER A 241 11.82 -4.57 -1.00
CA SER A 241 12.97 -5.24 -1.63
C SER A 241 12.68 -5.75 -3.05
N PRO A 242 11.51 -6.37 -3.34
CA PRO A 242 11.22 -6.87 -4.68
C PRO A 242 11.25 -5.82 -5.81
N VAL A 243 11.07 -4.53 -5.50
CA VAL A 243 11.08 -3.45 -6.51
C VAL A 243 12.41 -3.24 -7.21
N HIS A 244 13.53 -3.79 -6.70
CA HIS A 244 14.84 -3.56 -7.30
C HIS A 244 15.78 -4.76 -7.18
N VAL A 245 16.71 -4.86 -8.13
CA VAL A 245 17.85 -5.78 -8.09
C VAL A 245 19.10 -5.00 -8.50
N GLY A 246 20.05 -4.91 -7.57
CA GLY A 246 21.18 -3.99 -7.71
C GLY A 246 20.67 -2.55 -7.91
N GLU A 247 21.18 -1.89 -8.95
CA GLU A 247 20.90 -0.48 -9.28
C GLU A 247 19.69 -0.28 -10.22
N ARG A 248 18.89 -1.32 -10.46
CA ARG A 248 17.77 -1.28 -11.41
C ARG A 248 16.46 -1.70 -10.76
N ALA A 249 15.39 -0.99 -11.15
CA ALA A 249 14.03 -1.39 -10.82
C ALA A 249 13.64 -2.68 -11.58
N THR A 250 12.86 -3.54 -10.94
CA THR A 250 12.39 -4.82 -11.51
C THR A 250 11.10 -4.69 -12.31
N GLY A 251 10.28 -3.68 -12.00
CA GLY A 251 8.91 -3.57 -12.53
C GLY A 251 7.89 -4.40 -11.75
N TYR A 252 8.25 -4.88 -10.54
CA TYR A 252 7.37 -5.66 -9.67
C TYR A 252 6.00 -5.00 -9.48
N GLY A 253 4.95 -5.82 -9.46
CA GLY A 253 3.58 -5.43 -9.14
C GLY A 253 2.67 -5.40 -10.36
N VAL A 254 3.23 -5.10 -11.54
CA VAL A 254 2.46 -5.09 -12.80
C VAL A 254 1.97 -6.49 -13.14
N ALA A 255 2.85 -7.49 -13.06
CA ALA A 255 2.50 -8.88 -13.37
C ALA A 255 1.64 -9.48 -12.25
N LEU A 256 1.93 -9.16 -10.99
CA LEU A 256 1.11 -9.58 -9.85
C LEU A 256 -0.35 -9.17 -9.99
N LEU A 257 -0.62 -7.87 -10.21
CA LEU A 257 -1.99 -7.35 -10.26
C LEU A 257 -2.74 -7.81 -11.52
N THR A 258 -2.05 -7.89 -12.66
CA THR A 258 -2.67 -8.40 -13.89
C THR A 258 -3.04 -9.88 -13.78
N ALA A 259 -2.24 -10.70 -13.09
CA ALA A 259 -2.59 -12.09 -12.79
C ALA A 259 -3.70 -12.19 -11.74
N LEU A 260 -3.58 -11.43 -10.64
CA LEU A 260 -4.52 -11.46 -9.51
C LEU A 260 -5.93 -11.06 -9.93
N PHE A 261 -6.08 -10.08 -10.82
CA PHE A 261 -7.37 -9.59 -11.29
C PHE A 261 -7.69 -10.01 -12.74
N GLY A 262 -6.89 -10.89 -13.33
CA GLY A 262 -6.99 -11.28 -14.74
C GLY A 262 -8.32 -11.93 -15.13
N GLY A 263 -8.98 -12.58 -14.15
CA GLY A 263 -10.30 -13.20 -14.31
C GLY A 263 -11.42 -12.22 -14.70
N LEU A 264 -11.21 -10.93 -14.42
CA LEU A 264 -12.14 -9.85 -14.74
C LEU A 264 -11.84 -9.15 -16.07
N SER A 265 -10.82 -9.59 -16.81
CA SER A 265 -10.47 -9.05 -18.12
C SER A 265 -11.25 -9.70 -19.26
N SER A 266 -11.20 -9.11 -20.45
CA SER A 266 -11.71 -9.70 -21.70
C SER A 266 -10.68 -10.61 -22.40
N ASP A 267 -9.44 -10.65 -21.90
CA ASP A 267 -8.36 -11.44 -22.47
C ASP A 267 -8.44 -12.90 -22.02
N LYS A 268 -8.41 -13.83 -22.98
CA LYS A 268 -8.60 -15.26 -22.70
C LYS A 268 -7.48 -15.88 -21.86
N TYR A 269 -6.24 -15.40 -22.03
CA TYR A 269 -5.12 -15.92 -21.27
C TYR A 269 -5.17 -15.44 -19.83
N LEU A 270 -5.48 -14.16 -19.62
CA LEU A 270 -5.67 -13.61 -18.27
C LEU A 270 -6.90 -14.20 -17.57
N GLN A 271 -7.97 -14.51 -18.29
CA GLN A 271 -9.10 -15.25 -17.74
C GLN A 271 -8.70 -16.65 -17.25
N TYR A 272 -7.92 -17.38 -18.06
CA TYR A 272 -7.40 -18.69 -17.68
C TYR A 272 -6.48 -18.61 -16.45
N VAL A 273 -5.58 -17.61 -16.41
CA VAL A 273 -4.74 -17.34 -15.24
C VAL A 273 -5.59 -17.01 -14.01
N GLY A 274 -6.56 -16.11 -14.15
CA GLY A 274 -7.42 -15.67 -13.05
C GLY A 274 -8.37 -16.75 -12.50
N GLN A 275 -8.81 -17.70 -13.33
CA GLN A 275 -9.57 -18.87 -12.86
C GLN A 275 -8.74 -19.73 -11.89
N ASN A 276 -7.43 -19.86 -12.14
CA ASN A 276 -6.52 -20.56 -11.24
C ASN A 276 -6.22 -19.77 -9.95
N VAL A 277 -6.54 -18.47 -9.92
CA VAL A 277 -6.48 -17.60 -8.74
C VAL A 277 -7.79 -17.67 -7.91
N ALA A 278 -8.76 -18.52 -8.28
CA ALA A 278 -9.99 -18.77 -7.51
C ALA A 278 -10.71 -17.51 -7.01
N LEU A 279 -10.78 -16.47 -7.84
CA LEU A 279 -11.60 -15.29 -7.58
C LEU A 279 -13.08 -15.70 -7.52
N ASN A 280 -13.57 -16.10 -6.35
CA ASN A 280 -14.99 -16.33 -6.14
C ASN A 280 -15.63 -15.02 -5.70
N ILE A 281 -15.74 -14.12 -6.67
CA ILE A 281 -16.20 -12.74 -6.46
C ILE A 281 -17.69 -12.67 -6.02
N SER A 282 -18.36 -13.82 -5.95
CA SER A 282 -19.70 -14.00 -5.39
C SER A 282 -19.75 -13.93 -3.86
N SER A 283 -18.62 -13.88 -3.15
CA SER A 283 -18.57 -13.76 -1.68
C SER A 283 -18.62 -12.30 -1.15
N LEU A 284 -18.65 -11.31 -2.04
CA LEU A 284 -18.64 -9.87 -1.70
C LEU A 284 -20.05 -9.22 -1.71
N SER A 285 -21.13 -10.02 -1.73
CA SER A 285 -22.52 -9.55 -1.73
C SER A 285 -23.25 -9.86 -0.43
#